data_AF-A0A2T4DTS6-F1
#
_entry.id   AF-A0A2T4DTS6-F1
#
_cell.length_a   1.000
_cell.length_b   1.000
_cell.length_c   1.000
_cell.angle_alpha   90.00
_cell.angle_beta   90.00
_cell.angle_gamma   90.00
#
_symmetry.space_group_name_H-M   'P 1'
#
loop_
_entity.id
_entity.type
_entity.pdbx_description
1 polymer ?
#
loop_
_entity_poly.entity_id
_entity_poly.type
_entity_poly.pdbx_seq_one_letter_code
_entity_poly.pdbx_strand_id
1 'polypeptide(L)'
;MMDQFYFGMKVKNGEEIGLVIKPEVNSDWDKEPGLIRWDTPKENDIEDWRGLFGSFTDSGGMEISRDTEFRFITEEGELKK
;
A
#
# COMPACT_ATOMS: atom_id res chain seq x y z
N MET A 1 6.91 8.93 -15.64
CA MET A 1 5.80 9.18 -14.70
C MET A 1 5.25 7.81 -14.38
N MET A 2 5.18 7.43 -13.11
CA MET A 2 4.48 6.19 -12.74
C MET A 2 2.98 6.45 -12.92
N ASP A 3 2.29 5.52 -13.55
CA ASP A 3 0.85 5.58 -13.87
C ASP A 3 0.06 4.43 -13.21
N GLN A 4 0.73 3.62 -12.40
CA GLN A 4 0.17 2.48 -11.70
C GLN A 4 0.93 2.18 -10.41
N PHE A 5 0.25 1.51 -9.48
CA PHE A 5 0.88 0.92 -8.31
C PHE A 5 1.85 -0.21 -8.70
N TYR A 6 2.73 -0.57 -7.77
CA TYR A 6 3.55 -1.79 -7.86
C TYR A 6 3.72 -2.40 -6.46
N PHE A 7 3.91 -3.71 -6.36
CA PHE A 7 4.10 -4.36 -5.06
C PHE A 7 5.38 -3.86 -4.37
N GLY A 8 5.29 -3.61 -3.07
CA GLY A 8 6.36 -3.01 -2.28
C GLY A 8 6.45 -1.49 -2.41
N MET A 9 5.55 -0.86 -3.16
CA MET A 9 5.48 0.61 -3.22
C MET A 9 5.05 1.15 -1.86
N LYS A 10 5.87 2.05 -1.30
CA LYS A 10 5.50 2.82 -0.11
C LYS A 10 4.73 4.04 -0.56
N VAL A 11 3.57 4.26 0.05
CA VAL A 11 2.65 5.33 -0.32
C VAL A 11 2.26 6.14 0.90
N LYS A 12 1.80 7.36 0.65
CA LYS A 12 1.19 8.24 1.63
C LYS A 12 -0.09 8.82 1.08
N ASN A 13 -1.13 8.92 1.91
CA ASN A 13 -2.32 9.72 1.63
C ASN A 13 -2.68 10.53 2.88
N GLY A 14 -2.72 11.86 2.78
CA GLY A 14 -2.90 12.73 3.94
C GLY A 14 -1.76 12.56 4.97
N GLU A 15 -2.07 12.07 6.17
CA GLU A 15 -1.09 11.76 7.23
C GLU A 15 -0.75 10.27 7.33
N GLU A 16 -1.45 9.42 6.56
CA GLU A 16 -1.32 7.97 6.61
C GLU A 16 -0.24 7.51 5.63
N ILE A 17 0.59 6.57 6.07
CA ILE A 17 1.57 5.89 5.22
C ILE A 17 1.23 4.42 5.13
N GLY A 18 1.49 3.80 3.99
CA GLY A 18 1.13 2.41 3.74
C GLY A 18 2.03 1.74 2.73
N LEU A 19 1.85 0.43 2.60
CA LEU A 19 2.59 -0.45 1.72
C LEU A 19 1.63 -1.11 0.74
N VAL A 20 1.96 -1.09 -0.55
CA VAL A 20 1.24 -1.88 -1.56
C VAL A 20 1.66 -3.35 -1.42
N ILE A 21 0.76 -4.18 -0.88
CA ILE A 21 1.01 -5.59 -0.57
C ILE A 21 0.48 -6.52 -1.65
N LYS A 22 1.00 -7.75 -1.66
CA LYS A 22 0.38 -8.85 -2.43
C LYS A 22 -0.80 -9.41 -1.64
N PRO A 23 -1.92 -9.78 -2.29
CA PRO A 23 -2.97 -10.53 -1.64
C PRO A 23 -2.49 -11.91 -1.18
N GLU A 24 -3.12 -12.45 -0.13
CA GLU A 24 -2.76 -13.76 0.44
C GLU A 24 -3.25 -14.96 -0.39
N VAL A 25 -4.19 -14.75 -1.33
CA VAL A 25 -4.93 -15.84 -1.99
C VAL A 25 -4.60 -15.89 -3.48
N ASN A 26 -3.78 -16.85 -3.92
CA ASN A 26 -3.40 -17.12 -5.32
C ASN A 26 -4.60 -17.20 -6.29
N SER A 27 -5.09 -16.05 -6.72
CA SER A 27 -6.14 -15.85 -7.72
C SER A 27 -5.58 -15.04 -8.90
N ASP A 28 -6.27 -15.03 -10.05
CA ASP A 28 -5.81 -14.20 -11.18
C ASP A 28 -5.80 -12.69 -10.87
N TRP A 29 -6.53 -12.26 -9.84
CA TRP A 29 -6.53 -10.89 -9.32
C TRP A 29 -5.25 -10.51 -8.55
N ASP A 30 -4.37 -11.47 -8.27
CA ASP A 30 -3.13 -11.27 -7.51
C ASP A 30 -2.03 -10.58 -8.31
N LYS A 31 -2.26 -10.40 -9.60
CA LYS A 31 -1.34 -9.71 -10.50
C LYS A 31 -1.57 -8.20 -10.49
N GLU A 32 -2.68 -7.73 -9.93
CA GLU A 32 -3.03 -6.31 -9.94
C GLU A 32 -2.60 -5.62 -8.62
N PRO A 33 -1.63 -4.70 -8.67
CA PRO A 33 -1.21 -3.94 -7.51
C PRO A 33 -2.23 -2.87 -7.15
N GLY A 34 -2.32 -2.53 -5.86
CA GLY A 34 -3.25 -1.52 -5.34
C GLY A 34 -3.91 -1.89 -4.02
N LEU A 35 -3.67 -3.07 -3.46
CA LEU A 35 -4.00 -3.36 -2.07
C LEU A 35 -3.00 -2.65 -1.16
N ILE A 36 -3.46 -1.68 -0.38
CA ILE A 36 -2.61 -0.89 0.52
C ILE A 36 -2.84 -1.37 1.94
N ARG A 37 -1.77 -1.84 2.59
CA ARG A 37 -1.72 -2.07 4.03
C ARG A 37 -1.26 -0.78 4.70
N TRP A 38 -2.12 -0.16 5.49
CA TRP A 38 -1.77 1.07 6.22
C TRP A 38 -0.92 0.76 7.46
N ASP A 39 0.02 1.64 7.76
CA ASP A 39 0.92 1.54 8.92
C ASP A 39 0.19 1.91 10.22
N THR A 40 -0.71 1.02 10.65
CA THR A 40 -1.51 1.18 11.86
C THR A 40 -1.45 -0.10 12.71
N PRO A 41 -1.71 -0.03 14.02
CA PRO A 41 -1.70 -1.21 14.89
C PRO A 41 -2.88 -2.17 14.65
N LYS A 42 -3.83 -1.83 13.77
CA LYS A 42 -4.98 -2.68 13.47
C LYS A 42 -4.55 -3.76 12.48
N GLU A 43 -4.89 -5.02 12.75
CA GLU A 43 -4.49 -6.19 11.95
C GLU A 43 -4.97 -6.14 10.49
N ASN A 44 -6.19 -5.62 10.26
CA ASN A 44 -6.84 -5.63 8.95
C ASN A 44 -7.08 -4.23 8.38
N ASP A 45 -6.16 -3.28 8.62
CA ASP A 45 -6.21 -1.96 7.98
C ASP A 45 -5.66 -2.06 6.54
N ILE A 46 -6.48 -2.63 5.66
CA ILE A 46 -6.18 -2.85 4.24
C ILE A 46 -7.26 -2.17 3.41
N GLU A 47 -6.86 -1.38 2.43
CA GLU A 47 -7.76 -0.76 1.46
C GLU A 47 -7.43 -1.21 0.04
N ASP A 48 -8.47 -1.32 -0.78
CA ASP A 48 -8.36 -1.73 -2.17
C ASP A 48 -8.42 -0.55 -3.13
N TRP A 49 -7.26 -0.21 -3.68
CA TRP A 49 -7.05 0.84 -4.68
C TRP A 49 -6.64 0.27 -6.05
N ARG A 50 -6.87 -1.03 -6.31
CA ARG A 50 -6.58 -1.65 -7.60
C ARG A 50 -7.33 -0.95 -8.73
N GLY A 51 -6.63 -0.64 -9.82
CA GLY A 51 -7.16 0.15 -10.94
C GLY A 51 -7.48 1.62 -10.62
N LEU A 52 -7.20 2.10 -9.40
CA LEU A 52 -7.57 3.44 -8.91
C LEU A 52 -6.35 4.35 -8.67
N PHE A 53 -5.22 4.11 -9.35
CA PHE A 53 -4.01 4.93 -9.17
C PHE A 53 -4.26 6.42 -9.43
N GLY A 54 -4.99 6.77 -10.50
CA GLY A 54 -5.35 8.15 -10.80
C GLY A 54 -6.19 8.80 -9.67
N SER A 55 -7.22 8.10 -9.21
CA SER A 55 -8.05 8.56 -8.08
C SER A 55 -7.24 8.70 -6.78
N PHE A 56 -6.31 7.78 -6.54
CA PHE A 56 -5.40 7.86 -5.39
C PHE A 56 -4.54 9.13 -5.46
N THR A 57 -3.92 9.41 -6.62
CA THR A 57 -3.13 10.62 -6.81
C THR A 57 -3.96 11.90 -6.74
N ASP A 58 -5.19 11.89 -7.30
CA ASP A 58 -6.11 13.03 -7.25
C ASP A 58 -6.56 13.34 -5.82
N SER A 59 -6.60 12.33 -4.94
CA SER A 59 -6.86 12.51 -3.51
C SER A 59 -5.68 13.07 -2.72
N GLY A 60 -4.52 13.29 -3.36
CA GLY A 60 -3.27 13.71 -2.70
C GLY A 60 -2.34 12.55 -2.35
N GLY A 61 -2.68 11.34 -2.78
CA GLY A 61 -1.85 10.16 -2.63
C GLY A 61 -0.55 10.25 -3.42
N MET A 62 0.55 9.79 -2.84
CA MET A 62 1.87 9.83 -3.47
C MET A 62 2.76 8.67 -3.06
N GLU A 63 3.73 8.34 -3.92
CA GLU A 63 4.87 7.50 -3.53
C GLU A 63 5.75 8.24 -2.52
N ILE A 64 6.27 7.51 -1.53
CA ILE A 64 7.24 8.04 -0.57
C ILE A 64 8.56 7.26 -0.64
N SER A 65 9.58 7.75 0.07
CA SER A 65 10.91 7.14 0.04
C SER A 65 10.87 5.67 0.45
N ARG A 66 11.67 4.84 -0.22
CA ARG A 66 11.88 3.45 0.17
C ARG A 66 12.54 3.32 1.55
N ASP A 67 13.25 4.35 1.98
CA ASP A 67 13.89 4.41 3.30
C ASP A 67 12.90 4.81 4.42
N THR A 68 11.64 5.13 4.10
CA THR A 68 10.63 5.43 5.12
C THR A 68 10.36 4.19 5.96
N GLU A 69 10.66 4.25 7.26
CA GLU A 69 10.37 3.17 8.18
C GLU A 69 8.90 3.18 8.62
N PHE A 70 8.27 2.01 8.55
CA PHE A 70 6.95 1.79 9.14
C PHE A 70 7.07 1.56 10.65
N ARG A 71 6.10 2.06 11.42
CA ARG A 71 6.06 1.93 12.87
C ARG A 71 5.43 0.61 13.32
N PHE A 72 4.34 0.20 12.66
CA PHE A 72 3.49 -0.91 13.08
C PHE A 72 3.56 -2.10 12.15
N ILE A 73 3.89 -1.91 10.87
CA ILE A 73 4.02 -3.01 9.89
C ILE A 73 5.48 -3.27 9.47
N THR A 74 5.77 -4.48 9.00
CA THR A 74 7.06 -4.85 8.37
C THR A 74 7.11 -4.41 6.90
N GLU A 75 8.25 -4.61 6.25
CA GLU A 75 8.43 -4.35 4.81
C GLU A 75 7.65 -5.33 3.91
N GLU A 76 7.05 -6.35 4.54
CA GLU A 76 6.17 -7.35 3.91
C GLU A 76 4.68 -7.07 4.21
N GLY A 77 4.38 -6.08 5.06
CA GLY A 77 3.01 -5.71 5.43
C GLY A 77 2.43 -6.48 6.62
N GLU A 78 3.24 -7.27 7.32
CA GLU A 78 2.83 -7.97 8.54
C GLU A 78 2.87 -7.03 9.75
N LEU A 79 2.05 -7.26 10.79
CA LEU A 79 2.18 -6.52 12.04
C LEU A 79 3.49 -6.84 12.75
N LYS A 80 4.22 -5.81 13.17
CA LYS A 80 5.39 -5.92 14.05
C LYS A 80 4.95 -6.39 15.44
N LYS A 81 5.73 -7.29 16.03
CA LYS A 81 5.55 -7.82 17.39
C LYS A 81 6.27 -6.96 18.43
#